data_AF-A0A521MWK3-F1
#
_entry.id   AF-A0A521MWK3-F1
#
_cell.length_a   1.000
_cell.length_b   1.000
_cell.length_c   1.000
_cell.angle_alpha   90.00
_cell.angle_beta   90.00
_cell.angle_gamma   90.00
#
_symmetry.space_group_name_H-M   'P 1'
#
loop_
_entity.id
_entity.type
_entity.pdbx_description
1 polymer ?
#
loop_
_entity_poly.entity_id
_entity_poly.type
_entity_poly.pdbx_seq_one_letter_code
_entity_poly.pdbx_strand_id
1 'polypeptide(L)'
;MKQYHIVSRIAIYLLAAVMIAYGFIHLFKPHDLVVYIPDYVPGGVLWVHVVGVAFILGGLSFILNRWVKMAGYLLAILLFVFVIVIHLPNYLNAGNAETKAMALINMLNDTAIAGFALHLAAGAHHQKLHLEDSD
;
A
#
# COMPACT_ATOMS: atom_id res chain seq x y z
N MET A 1 7.00 -8.28 27.96
CA MET A 1 7.26 -7.32 26.86
C MET A 1 7.68 -7.98 25.54
N LYS A 2 8.38 -9.14 25.53
CA LYS A 2 8.68 -9.93 24.30
C LYS A 2 7.50 -10.24 23.37
N GLN A 3 6.30 -10.47 23.91
CA GLN A 3 5.11 -10.82 23.12
C GLN A 3 4.69 -9.69 22.16
N TYR A 4 4.87 -8.41 22.55
CA TYR A 4 4.53 -7.26 21.70
C TYR A 4 5.40 -7.19 20.44
N HIS A 5 6.68 -7.57 20.54
CA HIS A 5 7.58 -7.59 19.38
C HIS A 5 7.22 -8.71 18.39
N ILE A 6 6.76 -9.86 18.87
CA ILE A 6 6.30 -10.95 17.99
C ILE A 6 5.06 -10.50 17.22
N VAL A 7 4.09 -9.90 17.90
CA VAL A 7 2.87 -9.39 17.25
C VAL A 7 3.19 -8.31 16.22
N SER A 8 4.09 -7.37 16.53
CA SER A 8 4.53 -6.35 15.58
C SER A 8 5.19 -6.95 14.34
N ARG A 9 6.11 -7.92 14.51
CA ARG A 9 6.74 -8.63 13.38
C ARG A 9 5.73 -9.35 12.50
N ILE A 10 4.75 -10.02 13.11
CA ILE A 10 3.67 -10.69 12.37
C ILE A 10 2.89 -9.67 11.54
N ALA A 11 2.47 -8.54 12.13
CA ALA A 11 1.74 -7.50 11.40
C ALA A 11 2.54 -6.95 10.21
N ILE A 12 3.85 -6.68 10.40
CA ILE A 12 4.73 -6.16 9.36
C ILE A 12 4.92 -7.17 8.23
N TYR A 13 5.13 -8.45 8.56
CA TYR A 13 5.30 -9.49 7.55
C TYR A 13 4.01 -9.81 6.80
N LEU A 14 2.86 -9.71 7.47
CA LEU A 14 1.55 -9.82 6.80
C LEU A 14 1.37 -8.70 5.78
N LEU A 15 1.65 -7.45 6.17
CA LEU A 15 1.61 -6.33 5.23
C LEU A 15 2.57 -6.56 4.05
N ALA A 16 3.82 -6.94 4.34
CA ALA A 16 4.84 -7.15 3.32
C ALA A 16 4.47 -8.27 2.34
N ALA A 17 3.92 -9.39 2.82
CA ALA A 17 3.46 -10.49 1.99
C ALA A 17 2.32 -10.07 1.06
N VAL A 18 1.34 -9.32 1.60
CA VAL A 18 0.23 -8.76 0.81
C VAL A 18 0.75 -7.79 -0.25
N MET A 19 1.67 -6.89 0.10
CA MET A 19 2.29 -5.97 -0.85
C MET A 19 3.00 -6.72 -1.98
N ILE A 20 3.82 -7.73 -1.68
CA ILE A 20 4.52 -8.51 -2.69
C ILE A 20 3.52 -9.24 -3.61
N ALA A 21 2.46 -9.83 -3.05
CA ALA A 21 1.40 -10.46 -3.83
C ALA A 21 0.70 -9.46 -4.76
N TYR A 22 0.32 -8.29 -4.27
CA TYR A 22 -0.21 -7.21 -5.10
C TYR A 22 0.76 -6.77 -6.17
N GLY A 23 2.06 -6.68 -5.85
CA GLY A 23 3.12 -6.36 -6.78
C GLY A 23 3.16 -7.34 -7.96
N PHE A 24 3.07 -8.64 -7.70
CA PHE A 24 2.97 -9.64 -8.75
C PHE A 24 1.68 -9.52 -9.57
N ILE A 25 0.52 -9.27 -8.93
CA ILE A 25 -0.73 -9.04 -9.66
C ILE A 25 -0.59 -7.85 -10.62
N HIS A 26 0.05 -6.77 -10.18
CA HIS A 26 0.30 -5.59 -11.01
C HIS A 26 1.20 -5.87 -12.23
N LEU A 27 2.19 -6.74 -12.08
CA LEU A 27 3.12 -7.08 -13.16
C LEU A 27 2.56 -8.12 -14.13
N PHE A 28 1.79 -9.10 -13.63
CA PHE A 28 1.27 -10.20 -14.47
C PHE A 28 -0.13 -9.96 -15.02
N LYS A 29 -0.91 -9.08 -14.39
CA LYS A 29 -2.29 -8.75 -14.81
C LYS A 29 -2.53 -7.24 -14.95
N PRO A 30 -1.66 -6.50 -15.66
CA PRO A 30 -1.76 -5.05 -15.67
C PRO A 30 -3.04 -4.54 -16.38
N HIS A 31 -3.54 -5.27 -17.37
CA HIS A 31 -4.75 -4.92 -18.11
C HIS A 31 -6.03 -5.10 -17.29
N ASP A 32 -6.02 -6.00 -16.30
CA ASP A 32 -7.15 -6.18 -15.39
C ASP A 32 -7.25 -5.02 -14.39
N LEU A 33 -6.14 -4.29 -14.16
CA LEU A 33 -6.06 -3.21 -13.19
C LEU A 33 -6.17 -1.82 -13.84
N VAL A 34 -5.70 -1.66 -15.08
CA VAL A 34 -5.73 -0.35 -15.76
C VAL A 34 -7.15 0.19 -15.92
N VAL A 35 -8.17 -0.68 -15.96
CA VAL A 35 -9.59 -0.30 -16.03
C VAL A 35 -10.07 0.53 -14.84
N TYR A 36 -9.35 0.51 -13.73
CA TYR A 36 -9.67 1.33 -12.55
C TYR A 36 -9.02 2.72 -12.61
N ILE A 37 -8.02 2.93 -13.47
CA ILE A 37 -7.33 4.22 -13.61
C ILE A 37 -8.20 5.14 -14.46
N PRO A 38 -8.59 6.33 -13.97
CA PRO A 38 -9.40 7.26 -14.74
C PRO A 38 -8.70 7.74 -16.02
N ASP A 39 -9.47 7.94 -17.10
CA ASP A 39 -8.94 8.29 -18.44
C ASP A 39 -8.15 9.60 -18.49
N TYR A 40 -8.35 10.51 -17.52
CA TYR A 40 -7.61 11.76 -17.42
C TYR A 40 -6.18 11.57 -16.88
N VAL A 41 -5.85 10.41 -16.31
CA VAL A 41 -4.50 10.08 -15.82
C VAL A 41 -3.67 9.56 -16.99
N PRO A 42 -2.65 10.30 -17.45
CA PRO A 42 -1.83 9.87 -18.58
C PRO A 42 -0.97 8.66 -18.20
N GLY A 43 -0.57 7.84 -19.18
CA GLY A 43 0.40 6.75 -19.00
C GLY A 43 -0.21 5.35 -18.80
N GLY A 44 -1.49 5.27 -18.38
CA GLY A 44 -2.25 4.02 -18.34
C GLY A 44 -1.50 2.83 -17.71
N VAL A 45 -1.29 1.77 -18.50
CA VAL A 45 -0.64 0.51 -18.09
C VAL A 45 0.77 0.71 -17.50
N LEU A 46 1.50 1.76 -17.88
CA LEU A 46 2.83 2.04 -17.33
C LEU A 46 2.77 2.23 -15.80
N TRP A 47 1.77 2.97 -15.31
CA TRP A 47 1.62 3.20 -13.87
C TRP A 47 1.35 1.92 -13.11
N VAL A 48 0.59 0.99 -13.69
CA VAL A 48 0.32 -0.31 -13.07
C VAL A 48 1.62 -1.07 -12.82
N HIS A 49 2.54 -1.09 -13.79
CA HIS A 49 3.84 -1.74 -13.62
C HIS A 49 4.72 -1.02 -12.58
N VAL A 50 4.77 0.31 -12.62
CA VAL A 50 5.53 1.12 -11.66
C VAL A 50 5.07 0.85 -10.23
N VAL A 51 3.75 0.84 -10.00
CA VAL A 51 3.15 0.48 -8.72
C VAL A 51 3.51 -0.95 -8.32
N GLY A 52 3.46 -1.89 -9.26
CA GLY A 52 3.83 -3.28 -9.01
C GLY A 52 5.26 -3.44 -8.47
N VAL A 53 6.23 -2.78 -9.12
CA VAL A 53 7.62 -2.75 -8.67
C VAL A 53 7.74 -2.08 -7.30
N ALA A 54 7.05 -0.95 -7.09
CA ALA A 54 7.08 -0.23 -5.82
C ALA A 54 6.56 -1.08 -4.66
N PHE A 55 5.48 -1.85 -4.87
CA PHE A 55 4.95 -2.77 -3.85
C PHE A 55 5.92 -3.90 -3.51
N ILE A 56 6.58 -4.52 -4.50
CA ILE A 56 7.58 -5.56 -4.24
C ILE A 56 8.76 -4.98 -3.45
N LEU A 57 9.31 -3.84 -3.88
CA LEU A 57 10.44 -3.21 -3.20
C LEU A 57 10.09 -2.74 -1.79
N GLY A 58 8.88 -2.22 -1.58
CA GLY A 58 8.37 -1.84 -0.27
C GLY A 58 8.21 -3.04 0.67
N GLY A 59 7.61 -4.13 0.19
CA GLY A 59 7.47 -5.36 0.95
C GLY A 59 8.82 -5.98 1.31
N LEU A 60 9.78 -6.02 0.37
CA LEU A 60 11.14 -6.47 0.64
C LEU A 60 11.86 -5.56 1.66
N SER A 61 11.65 -4.25 1.61
CA SER A 61 12.19 -3.30 2.59
C SER A 61 11.72 -3.63 4.02
N PHE A 62 10.45 -4.01 4.18
CA PHE A 62 9.89 -4.42 5.45
C PHE A 62 10.42 -5.78 5.94
N ILE A 63 10.53 -6.78 5.06
CA ILE A 63 11.08 -8.11 5.41
C ILE A 63 12.55 -8.01 5.81
N LEU A 64 13.35 -7.28 5.02
CA LEU A 64 14.79 -7.14 5.25
C LEU A 64 15.13 -6.11 6.34
N ASN A 65 14.12 -5.45 6.91
CA ASN A 65 14.27 -4.37 7.88
C ASN A 65 15.27 -3.30 7.42
N ARG A 66 15.11 -2.85 6.17
CA ARG A 66 16.00 -1.90 5.50
C ARG A 66 15.16 -0.90 4.73
N TRP A 67 15.42 0.40 4.87
CA TRP A 67 14.59 1.46 4.26
C TRP A 67 13.14 1.49 4.77
N VAL A 68 12.87 0.94 5.96
CA VAL A 68 11.49 0.80 6.49
C VAL A 68 10.79 2.16 6.61
N LYS A 69 11.49 3.17 7.12
CA LYS A 69 10.92 4.51 7.29
C LYS A 69 10.51 5.11 5.95
N MET A 70 11.42 5.09 4.97
CA MET A 70 11.10 5.59 3.63
C MET A 70 10.01 4.78 2.96
N ALA A 71 10.09 3.45 2.99
CA ALA A 71 9.11 2.57 2.37
C ALA A 71 7.71 2.77 2.97
N GLY A 72 7.60 2.95 4.30
CA GLY A 72 6.32 3.22 4.96
C GLY A 72 5.71 4.57 4.56
N TYR A 73 6.50 5.64 4.50
CA TYR A 73 5.99 6.94 4.03
C TYR A 73 5.62 6.92 2.55
N LEU A 74 6.43 6.29 1.70
CA LEU A 74 6.14 6.15 0.27
C LEU A 74 4.87 5.33 0.03
N LEU A 75 4.67 4.25 0.78
CA LEU A 75 3.45 3.46 0.75
C LEU A 75 2.24 4.30 1.15
N ALA A 76 2.32 5.05 2.26
CA ALA A 76 1.22 5.91 2.69
C ALA A 76 0.87 6.97 1.64
N ILE A 77 1.88 7.65 1.06
CA ILE A 77 1.69 8.63 -0.01
C ILE A 77 1.02 7.96 -1.22
N LEU A 78 1.49 6.80 -1.64
CA LEU A 78 0.93 6.06 -2.77
C LEU A 78 -0.55 5.72 -2.54
N LEU A 79 -0.91 5.22 -1.37
CA LEU A 79 -2.28 4.87 -1.03
C LEU A 79 -3.19 6.11 -0.94
N PHE A 80 -2.70 7.24 -0.42
CA PHE A 80 -3.45 8.49 -0.48
C PHE A 80 -3.64 9.00 -1.91
N VAL A 81 -2.66 8.80 -2.79
CA VAL A 81 -2.81 9.07 -4.22
C VAL A 81 -3.91 8.18 -4.81
N PHE A 82 -3.98 6.90 -4.47
CA PHE A 82 -5.09 6.03 -4.93
C PHE A 82 -6.45 6.49 -4.42
N VAL A 83 -6.53 6.85 -3.13
CA VAL A 83 -7.75 7.42 -2.54
C VAL A 83 -8.23 8.64 -3.31
N ILE A 84 -7.36 9.62 -3.56
CA ILE A 84 -7.75 10.91 -4.15
C ILE A 84 -7.93 10.82 -5.66
N VAL A 85 -7.03 10.12 -6.36
CA VAL A 85 -6.97 10.14 -7.84
C VAL A 85 -7.79 9.01 -8.45
N ILE A 86 -7.97 7.88 -7.76
CA ILE A 86 -8.66 6.71 -8.30
C ILE A 86 -10.00 6.49 -7.61
N HIS A 87 -10.00 6.22 -6.30
CA HIS A 87 -11.18 5.74 -5.60
C HIS A 87 -12.25 6.82 -5.40
N LEU A 88 -11.85 8.05 -5.10
CA LEU A 88 -12.79 9.16 -4.95
C LEU A 88 -13.50 9.50 -6.29
N PRO A 89 -12.81 9.67 -7.43
CA PRO A 89 -13.47 9.83 -8.72
C PRO A 89 -14.37 8.65 -9.11
N ASN A 90 -13.93 7.41 -8.85
CA ASN A 90 -14.74 6.23 -9.12
C ASN A 90 -16.01 6.20 -8.26
N TYR A 91 -15.95 6.66 -7.00
CA TYR A 91 -17.11 6.78 -6.11
C TYR A 91 -18.10 7.86 -6.59
N LEU A 92 -17.58 9.03 -6.98
CA LEU A 92 -18.41 10.16 -7.41
C LEU A 92 -19.11 9.91 -8.75
N ASN A 93 -18.44 9.18 -9.66
CA ASN A 93 -18.94 8.90 -11.01
C ASN A 93 -19.53 7.49 -11.17
N ALA A 94 -19.76 6.77 -10.07
CA ALA A 94 -20.29 5.41 -10.12
C ALA A 94 -21.71 5.37 -10.73
N GLY A 95 -21.90 4.56 -11.77
CA GLY A 95 -23.18 4.43 -12.48
C GLY A 95 -24.21 3.54 -11.76
N ASN A 96 -23.82 2.83 -10.71
CA ASN A 96 -24.72 1.98 -9.91
C ASN A 96 -24.24 1.88 -8.45
N ALA A 97 -25.13 1.38 -7.59
CA ALA A 97 -24.89 1.28 -6.15
C ALA A 97 -23.74 0.32 -5.79
N GLU A 98 -23.59 -0.78 -6.53
CA GLU A 98 -22.56 -1.78 -6.30
C GLU A 98 -21.15 -1.21 -6.53
N THR A 99 -20.93 -0.58 -7.69
CA THR A 99 -19.65 0.07 -8.04
C THR A 99 -19.32 1.19 -7.05
N LYS A 100 -20.34 1.95 -6.63
CA LYS A 100 -20.20 3.00 -5.62
C LYS A 100 -19.74 2.44 -4.27
N ALA A 101 -20.35 1.34 -3.81
CA ALA A 101 -19.97 0.69 -2.57
C ALA A 101 -18.54 0.14 -2.64
N MET A 102 -18.15 -0.50 -3.75
CA MET A 102 -16.80 -1.01 -3.95
C MET A 102 -15.75 0.10 -3.91
N ALA A 103 -16.00 1.24 -4.58
CA ALA A 103 -15.09 2.38 -4.55
C ALA A 103 -14.92 2.94 -3.11
N LEU A 104 -16.01 3.02 -2.35
CA LEU A 104 -15.97 3.44 -0.94
C LEU A 104 -15.16 2.46 -0.08
N ILE A 105 -15.37 1.15 -0.24
CA ILE A 105 -14.64 0.12 0.50
C ILE A 105 -13.13 0.22 0.21
N ASN A 106 -12.74 0.35 -1.07
CA ASN A 106 -11.34 0.49 -1.44
C ASN A 106 -10.72 1.76 -0.84
N MET A 107 -11.45 2.88 -0.88
CA MET A 107 -11.00 4.13 -0.27
C MET A 107 -10.74 4.00 1.24
N LEU A 108 -11.63 3.31 1.96
CA LEU A 108 -11.50 3.08 3.40
C LEU A 108 -10.35 2.11 3.71
N ASN A 109 -10.22 1.03 2.93
CA ASN A 109 -9.13 0.07 3.07
C ASN A 109 -7.76 0.73 2.88
N ASP A 110 -7.59 1.49 1.79
CA ASP A 110 -6.33 2.19 1.50
C ASP A 110 -6.00 3.22 2.57
N THR A 111 -7.01 3.94 3.07
CA THR A 111 -6.82 4.90 4.17
C THR A 111 -6.36 4.20 5.46
N ALA A 112 -6.95 3.05 5.80
CA ALA A 112 -6.56 2.28 6.98
C ALA A 112 -5.13 1.73 6.85
N ILE A 113 -4.78 1.18 5.68
CA ILE A 113 -3.42 0.67 5.42
C ILE A 113 -2.40 1.82 5.42
N ALA A 114 -2.73 2.98 4.85
CA ALA A 114 -1.90 4.17 4.91
C ALA A 114 -1.65 4.62 6.36
N GLY A 115 -2.68 4.59 7.21
CA GLY A 115 -2.55 4.88 8.64
C GLY A 115 -1.56 3.93 9.34
N PHE A 116 -1.66 2.63 9.06
CA PHE A 116 -0.70 1.65 9.59
C PHE A 116 0.72 1.87 9.03
N ALA A 117 0.86 2.18 7.74
CA ALA A 117 2.14 2.49 7.11
C ALA A 117 2.81 3.74 7.71
N LEU A 118 2.03 4.78 8.03
CA LEU A 118 2.49 5.97 8.74
C LEU A 118 2.97 5.63 10.15
N HIS A 119 2.19 4.84 10.89
CA HIS A 119 2.57 4.40 12.24
C HIS A 119 3.89 3.61 12.21
N LEU A 120 4.01 2.68 11.26
CA LEU A 120 5.22 1.89 11.03
C LEU A 120 6.43 2.77 10.69
N ALA A 121 6.25 3.73 9.78
CA ALA A 121 7.31 4.64 9.37
C ALA A 121 7.76 5.55 10.52
N ALA A 122 6.83 6.04 11.33
CA ALA A 122 7.12 6.87 12.49
C ALA A 122 7.94 6.12 13.54
N GLY A 123 7.70 4.83 13.75
CA GLY A 123 8.45 3.98 14.68
C GLY A 123 9.83 3.55 14.19
N ALA A 124 10.19 3.80 12.92
CA ALA A 124 11.48 3.43 12.38
C ALA A 124 12.55 4.52 12.61
N HIS A 125 13.72 4.10 13.11
CA HIS A 125 14.91 4.93 13.32
C HIS A 125 16.05 4.48 12.38
N HIS A 126 16.77 5.43 11.79
CA HIS A 126 17.84 5.15 10.82
C HIS A 126 17.46 4.12 9.75
N GLN A 127 16.21 4.18 9.26
CA GLN A 127 15.66 3.28 8.24
C GLN A 127 15.42 1.83 8.68
N LYS A 128 15.38 1.57 9.98
CA LYS A 128 15.15 0.24 10.57
C LYS A 128 14.17 0.32 11.74
N LEU A 129 13.56 -0.81 12.04
CA LEU A 129 12.84 -1.03 13.29
C LEU A 129 13.76 -1.72 14.29
N HIS A 130 13.76 -1.21 15.52
CA HIS A 130 14.49 -1.77 16.65
C HIS A 130 13.51 -2.57 17.52
N LEU A 131 13.09 -3.73 17.03
CA LEU A 131 12.07 -4.57 17.66
C LEU A 131 12.63 -5.42 18.83
N GLU A 132 13.86 -5.15 19.27
CA GLU A 132 14.55 -5.85 20.35
C GLU A 132 14.91 -4.90 21.50
N ASP A 133 15.03 -3.59 21.22
CA ASP A 133 15.58 -2.58 22.14
C ASP A 133 14.59 -1.46 22.52
N SER A 134 13.31 -1.58 22.14
CA SER A 134 12.32 -0.54 22.44
C SER A 134 11.72 -0.74 23.84
N ASP A 135 12.33 -0.09 24.83
CA ASP A 135 11.81 0.09 26.20
C ASP A 135 10.62 1.06 26.26
#